data_AF-A0AAN8ZWQ5-F1
#
_entry.id   AF-A0AAN8ZWQ5-F1
#
_cell.length_a   1.000
_cell.length_b   1.000
_cell.length_c   1.000
_cell.angle_alpha   90.00
_cell.angle_beta   90.00
_cell.angle_gamma   90.00
#
_symmetry.space_group_name_H-M   'P 1'
#
loop_
_entity.id
_entity.type
_entity.pdbx_description
1 polymer ?
#
loop_
_entity_poly.entity_id
_entity_poly.type
_entity_poly.pdbx_seq_one_letter_code
_entity_poly.pdbx_strand_id
1 'polypeptide(L)'
;MFDVFDVGVMERVRWSLMCVTEIQNGGAPQPLNNSFTVKPQVLARRASPKGNTEVLVRWTPPGVLADEWISMEELEPCRSIPLEKLSSEAKQTVAQLCFPKRPHPQKHRRKRPACPKSVSLLEIPKTE
;
A
#
# COMPACT_ATOMS: atom_id res chain seq x y z
N MET A 1 26.34 -2.20 -23.09
CA MET A 1 25.19 -1.35 -22.71
C MET A 1 24.42 -2.14 -21.67
N PHE A 2 24.26 -1.60 -20.45
CA PHE A 2 23.52 -2.29 -19.40
C PHE A 2 22.04 -1.92 -19.52
N ASP A 3 21.16 -2.92 -19.48
CA ASP A 3 19.72 -2.68 -19.40
C ASP A 3 19.40 -2.16 -17.98
N VAL A 4 18.54 -1.15 -17.91
CA VAL A 4 18.06 -0.62 -16.62
C VAL A 4 16.97 -1.52 -16.04
N PHE A 5 16.35 -2.35 -16.88
CA PHE A 5 15.30 -3.29 -16.51
C PHE A 5 15.86 -4.69 -16.26
N ASP A 6 16.61 -4.83 -15.18
CA ASP A 6 17.04 -6.15 -14.72
C ASP A 6 15.87 -6.98 -14.16
N VAL A 7 16.06 -8.30 -14.12
CA VAL A 7 15.13 -9.26 -13.50
C VAL A 7 14.74 -8.85 -12.07
N GLY A 8 15.69 -8.30 -11.29
CA GLY A 8 15.43 -7.83 -9.94
C GLY A 8 14.51 -6.59 -9.86
N VAL A 9 14.52 -5.75 -10.89
CA VAL A 9 13.59 -4.61 -11.01
C VAL A 9 12.21 -5.11 -11.39
N MET A 10 12.13 -5.99 -12.39
CA MET A 10 10.86 -6.57 -12.84
C MET A 10 10.16 -7.39 -11.74
N GLU A 11 10.90 -8.19 -10.97
CA GLU A 11 10.31 -9.00 -9.89
C GLU A 11 9.68 -8.12 -8.80
N ARG A 12 10.30 -6.97 -8.49
CA ARG A 12 9.70 -6.01 -7.55
C ARG A 12 8.46 -5.35 -8.11
N VAL A 13 8.45 -5.02 -9.41
CA VAL A 13 7.26 -4.46 -10.07
C VAL A 13 6.12 -5.49 -10.01
N ARG A 14 6.40 -6.75 -10.34
CA ARG A 14 5.44 -7.84 -10.26
C ARG A 14 4.88 -8.00 -8.85
N TRP A 15 5.74 -8.12 -7.85
CA TRP A 15 5.33 -8.24 -6.46
C TRP A 15 4.49 -7.05 -6.00
N SER A 16 4.91 -5.83 -6.36
CA SER A 16 4.16 -4.61 -6.05
C SER A 16 2.77 -4.63 -6.67
N LEU A 17 2.64 -4.98 -7.94
CA LEU A 17 1.34 -5.07 -8.61
C LEU A 17 0.46 -6.16 -7.98
N MET A 18 1.04 -7.29 -7.60
CA MET A 18 0.32 -8.36 -6.92
C MET A 18 -0.29 -7.88 -5.59
N CYS A 19 0.50 -7.23 -4.73
CA CYS A 19 -0.01 -6.67 -3.47
C CYS A 19 -1.13 -5.65 -3.71
N VAL A 20 -1.01 -4.82 -4.75
CA VAL A 20 -2.05 -3.84 -5.10
C VAL A 20 -3.34 -4.52 -5.53
N THR A 21 -3.26 -5.54 -6.38
CA THR A 21 -4.44 -6.30 -6.82
C THR A 21 -5.14 -7.00 -5.66
N GLU A 22 -4.37 -7.47 -4.68
CA GLU A 22 -4.90 -8.06 -3.45
C GLU A 22 -5.65 -7.02 -2.61
N ILE A 23 -5.09 -5.81 -2.45
CA ILE A 23 -5.73 -4.72 -1.72
C ILE A 23 -6.99 -4.22 -2.44
N GLN A 24 -6.96 -4.09 -3.77
CA GLN A 24 -8.08 -3.57 -4.55
C GLN A 24 -9.26 -4.55 -4.64
N ASN A 25 -8.99 -5.84 -4.85
CA ASN A 25 -10.03 -6.82 -5.18
C ASN A 25 -10.10 -8.01 -4.22
N GLY A 26 -9.34 -7.99 -3.12
CA GLY A 26 -9.22 -9.16 -2.24
C GLY A 26 -8.66 -10.39 -2.95
N GLY A 27 -7.82 -10.20 -3.98
CA GLY A 27 -7.23 -11.29 -4.76
C GLY A 27 -8.07 -11.81 -5.93
N ALA A 28 -9.28 -11.27 -6.15
CA ALA A 28 -10.08 -11.61 -7.31
C ALA A 28 -9.54 -10.93 -8.59
N PRO A 29 -9.53 -11.63 -9.74
CA PRO A 29 -9.16 -11.03 -11.01
C PRO A 29 -10.12 -9.88 -11.33
N GLN A 30 -9.57 -8.74 -11.73
CA GLN A 30 -10.38 -7.58 -12.09
C GLN A 30 -11.37 -7.92 -13.21
N PRO A 31 -12.63 -7.48 -13.12
CA PRO A 31 -13.40 -7.26 -14.34
C PRO A 31 -12.62 -6.25 -15.19
N LEU A 32 -12.57 -6.44 -16.50
CA LEU A 32 -11.77 -5.68 -17.48
C LEU A 32 -12.00 -4.14 -17.47
N ASN A 33 -12.88 -3.64 -16.61
CA ASN A 33 -13.26 -2.24 -16.50
C ASN A 33 -12.41 -1.53 -15.44
N ASN A 34 -12.02 -0.30 -15.74
CA ASN A 34 -11.22 0.60 -14.91
C ASN A 34 -11.99 1.04 -13.63
N SER A 35 -12.33 0.07 -12.78
CA SER A 35 -13.20 0.21 -11.62
C SER A 35 -12.45 -0.15 -10.34
N PHE A 36 -12.94 0.36 -9.21
CA PHE A 36 -12.40 0.11 -7.89
C PHE A 36 -13.49 -0.47 -7.01
N THR A 37 -13.17 -1.55 -6.32
CA THR A 37 -14.14 -2.27 -5.50
C THR A 37 -14.00 -1.84 -4.04
N VAL A 38 -15.08 -1.40 -3.42
CA VAL A 38 -15.16 -1.10 -1.99
C VAL A 38 -16.03 -2.11 -1.28
N LYS A 39 -15.65 -2.44 -0.04
CA LYS A 39 -16.40 -3.35 0.83
C LYS A 39 -17.10 -2.56 1.92
N PRO A 40 -18.39 -2.83 2.19
CA PRO A 40 -19.09 -2.18 3.29
C PRO A 40 -18.60 -2.75 4.62
N GLN A 41 -18.37 -1.87 5.59
CA GLN A 41 -18.16 -2.18 6.99
C GLN A 41 -19.30 -1.54 7.79
N VAL A 42 -20.10 -2.37 8.43
CA VAL A 42 -21.22 -1.89 9.24
C VAL A 42 -20.70 -1.28 10.53
N LEU A 43 -21.03 -0.02 10.77
CA LEU A 43 -20.67 0.70 12.00
C LEU A 43 -21.80 0.72 13.02
N ALA A 44 -23.03 0.99 12.56
CA ALA A 44 -24.18 1.15 13.43
C ALA A 44 -25.46 0.69 12.72
N ARG A 45 -26.49 0.38 13.50
CA ARG A 45 -27.82 0.00 13.01
C ARG A 45 -28.86 0.85 13.72
N ARG A 46 -29.85 1.36 13.00
CA ARG A 46 -30.98 2.12 13.55
C ARG A 46 -32.30 1.62 12.95
N ALA A 47 -33.36 1.69 13.74
CA ALA A 47 -34.71 1.46 13.25
C ALA A 47 -35.28 2.80 12.74
N SER A 48 -35.64 2.85 11.47
CA SER A 48 -36.32 3.98 10.86
C SER A 48 -37.77 4.02 11.34
N PRO A 49 -38.40 5.20 11.50
CA PRO A 49 -39.81 5.30 11.92
C PRO A 49 -40.80 4.65 10.94
N LYS A 50 -40.36 4.34 9.72
CA LYS A 50 -41.12 3.60 8.70
C LYS A 50 -41.08 2.07 8.88
N GLY A 51 -40.42 1.57 9.93
CA GLY A 51 -40.28 0.13 10.21
C GLY A 51 -39.06 -0.54 9.57
N ASN A 52 -38.31 0.19 8.73
CA ASN A 52 -37.13 -0.36 8.04
C ASN A 52 -35.88 -0.26 8.93
N THR A 53 -35.01 -1.27 8.87
CA THR A 53 -33.72 -1.23 9.54
C THR A 53 -32.68 -0.59 8.62
N GLU A 54 -32.14 0.54 9.04
CA GLU A 54 -31.08 1.25 8.34
C GLU A 54 -29.74 0.96 9.03
N VAL A 55 -28.68 0.87 8.23
CA VAL A 55 -27.34 0.51 8.67
C VAL A 55 -26.39 1.61 8.21
N LEU A 56 -25.59 2.12 9.14
CA LEU A 56 -24.50 3.04 8.80
C LEU A 56 -23.33 2.21 8.29
N VAL A 57 -22.98 2.44 7.03
CA VAL A 57 -21.93 1.73 6.32
C VAL A 57 -20.74 2.66 6.12
N ARG A 58 -19.57 2.19 6.55
CA ARG A 58 -18.28 2.73 6.17
C ARG A 58 -17.69 1.91 5.05
N TRP A 59 -17.25 2.55 4.00
CA TRP A 59 -16.63 1.86 2.88
C TRP A 59 -15.14 1.65 3.13
N THR A 60 -14.67 0.42 2.94
CA THR A 60 -13.26 0.02 3.05
C THR A 60 -12.72 -0.24 1.64
N PRO A 61 -11.57 0.33 1.25
CA PRO A 61 -10.67 1.18 2.04
C PRO A 61 -11.23 2.58 2.38
N PRO A 62 -10.84 3.16 3.53
CA PRO A 62 -11.34 4.47 3.98
C PRO A 62 -10.86 5.61 3.07
N GLY A 63 -11.66 6.66 2.94
CA GLY A 63 -11.34 7.84 2.13
C GLY A 63 -11.62 7.70 0.64
N VAL A 64 -12.26 6.59 0.23
CA VAL A 64 -12.74 6.38 -1.15
C VAL A 64 -14.21 6.80 -1.28
N LEU A 65 -15.06 6.39 -0.34
CA LEU A 65 -16.45 6.84 -0.21
C LEU A 65 -16.74 7.40 1.17
N ALA A 66 -17.74 8.28 1.24
CA ALA A 66 -18.29 8.77 2.50
C ALA A 66 -19.15 7.70 3.19
N ASP A 67 -19.28 7.81 4.51
CA ASP A 67 -20.14 6.94 5.31
C ASP A 67 -21.62 7.27 5.01
N GLU A 68 -22.41 6.25 4.68
CA GLU A 68 -23.81 6.41 4.25
C GLU A 68 -24.75 5.50 5.05
N TRP A 69 -25.99 5.96 5.28
CA TRP A 69 -27.05 5.13 5.84
C TRP A 69 -27.75 4.40 4.70
N ILE A 70 -27.68 3.07 4.73
CA ILE A 70 -28.23 2.19 3.69
C ILE A 70 -29.24 1.25 4.35
N SER A 71 -30.33 0.95 3.64
CA SER A 71 -31.30 -0.04 4.10
C SER A 71 -30.64 -1.43 4.17
N MET A 72 -30.96 -2.22 5.19
CA MET A 72 -30.35 -3.56 5.33
C MET A 72 -30.64 -4.47 4.12
N GLU A 73 -31.75 -4.25 3.42
CA GLU A 73 -32.15 -4.99 2.22
C GLU A 73 -31.36 -4.58 0.96
N GLU A 74 -30.81 -3.37 0.92
CA GLU A 74 -30.07 -2.82 -0.22
C GLU A 74 -28.55 -2.95 -0.04
N LEU A 75 -28.12 -3.61 1.05
CA LEU A 75 -26.71 -3.74 1.39
C LEU A 75 -26.01 -4.77 0.49
N GLU A 76 -25.40 -4.27 -0.59
CA GLU A 76 -24.52 -5.07 -1.44
C GLU A 76 -23.21 -5.44 -0.74
N PRO A 77 -22.72 -6.69 -0.85
CA PRO A 77 -21.48 -7.13 -0.17
C PRO A 77 -20.22 -6.48 -0.73
N CYS A 78 -20.25 -5.99 -1.98
CA CYS A 78 -19.17 -5.27 -2.63
C CYS A 78 -19.78 -4.27 -3.62
N ARG A 79 -19.25 -3.05 -3.66
CA ARG A 79 -19.67 -2.03 -4.62
C ARG A 79 -18.51 -1.70 -5.55
N SER A 80 -18.71 -1.90 -6.86
CA SER A 80 -17.73 -1.53 -7.89
C SER A 80 -18.02 -0.14 -8.42
N ILE A 81 -16.99 0.71 -8.45
CA ILE A 81 -17.13 2.13 -8.80
C ILE A 81 -16.09 2.46 -9.87
N PRO A 82 -16.49 3.02 -11.03
CA PRO A 82 -15.53 3.46 -12.04
C PRO A 82 -14.57 4.50 -11.48
N LEU A 83 -13.26 4.33 -11.74
CA LEU A 83 -12.22 5.26 -11.27
C LEU A 83 -12.44 6.68 -11.78
N GLU A 84 -13.08 6.84 -12.93
CA GLU A 84 -13.42 8.13 -13.52
C GLU A 84 -14.38 8.95 -12.64
N LYS A 85 -15.35 8.27 -12.02
CA LYS A 85 -16.40 8.88 -11.18
C LYS A 85 -15.94 9.20 -9.76
N LEU A 86 -14.74 8.77 -9.37
CA LEU A 86 -14.18 9.10 -8.06
C LEU A 86 -13.82 10.58 -7.97
N SER A 87 -14.00 11.15 -6.76
CA SER A 87 -13.52 12.50 -6.44
C SER A 87 -11.99 12.57 -6.58
N SER A 88 -11.44 13.78 -6.74
CA SER A 88 -10.00 14.01 -6.81
C SER A 88 -9.27 13.49 -5.56
N GLU A 89 -9.84 13.70 -4.39
CA GLU A 89 -9.31 13.22 -3.12
C GLU A 89 -9.35 11.69 -3.03
N ALA A 90 -10.46 11.06 -3.41
CA ALA A 90 -10.57 9.61 -3.45
C ALA A 90 -9.55 8.99 -4.43
N LYS A 91 -9.34 9.61 -5.60
CA LYS A 91 -8.30 9.19 -6.56
C LYS A 91 -6.91 9.25 -5.94
N GLN A 92 -6.62 10.29 -5.18
CA GLN A 92 -5.34 10.43 -4.49
C GLN A 92 -5.16 9.35 -3.39
N THR A 93 -6.21 9.06 -2.63
CA THR A 93 -6.21 7.99 -1.61
C THR A 93 -5.99 6.62 -2.26
N VAL A 94 -6.72 6.32 -3.34
CA VAL A 94 -6.54 5.09 -4.12
C VAL A 94 -5.11 5.01 -4.65
N ALA A 95 -4.57 6.09 -5.21
CA ALA A 95 -3.19 6.12 -5.70
C ALA A 95 -2.17 5.84 -4.58
N GLN A 96 -2.38 6.35 -3.37
CA GLN A 96 -1.51 6.07 -2.23
C GLN A 96 -1.60 4.63 -1.74
N LEU A 97 -2.79 4.03 -1.76
CA LEU A 97 -3.00 2.63 -1.42
C LEU A 97 -2.37 1.69 -2.46
N CYS A 98 -2.41 2.08 -3.73
CA CYS A 98 -1.83 1.30 -4.83
C CYS A 98 -0.32 1.51 -4.96
N PHE A 99 0.19 2.69 -4.65
CA PHE A 99 1.60 3.02 -4.80
C PHE A 99 2.12 3.57 -3.47
N PRO A 100 2.31 2.71 -2.45
CA PRO A 100 2.83 3.15 -1.17
C PRO A 100 4.20 3.80 -1.38
N LYS A 101 4.36 5.02 -0.86
CA LYS A 101 5.65 5.71 -0.90
C LYS A 101 6.67 4.85 -0.17
N ARG A 102 7.71 4.43 -0.89
CA ARG A 102 8.79 3.62 -0.29
C ARG A 102 9.39 4.42 0.87
N PRO A 103 9.55 3.82 2.06
CA PRO A 103 10.37 4.45 3.08
C PRO A 103 11.76 4.67 2.48
N HIS A 104 12.27 5.90 2.62
CA HIS A 104 13.61 6.21 2.12
C HIS A 104 14.58 5.24 2.79
N PRO A 105 15.46 4.54 2.04
CA PRO A 105 16.35 3.57 2.64
C PRO A 105 17.17 4.28 3.71
N GLN A 106 16.97 3.89 4.97
CA GLN A 106 17.82 4.37 6.05
C GLN A 106 19.22 3.94 5.67
N LYS A 107 20.12 4.92 5.46
CA LYS A 107 21.52 4.67 5.20
C LYS A 107 22.07 3.94 6.43
N HIS A 108 22.05 2.61 6.41
CA HIS A 108 22.80 1.81 7.35
C HIS A 108 24.25 2.18 7.12
N ARG A 109 24.75 3.08 7.98
CA ARG A 109 26.14 3.51 8.01
C ARG A 109 26.94 2.27 8.35
N ARG A 110 27.38 1.54 7.31
CA ARG A 110 28.31 0.41 7.46
C ARG A 110 29.49 0.97 8.24
N LYS A 111 29.64 0.55 9.49
CA LYS A 111 30.84 0.87 10.28
C LYS A 111 31.99 0.28 9.47
N ARG A 112 32.82 1.14 8.88
CA ARG A 112 34.03 0.67 8.20
C ARG A 112 34.84 -0.08 9.26
N PRO A 113 35.34 -1.29 8.98
CA PRO A 113 36.25 -1.97 9.89
C PRO A 113 37.42 -1.01 10.16
N ALA A 114 37.76 -0.83 11.44
CA ALA A 114 38.84 0.06 11.84
C ALA A 114 40.13 -0.39 11.14
N CYS A 115 40.81 0.53 10.45
CA CYS A 115 42.15 0.26 9.94
C CYS A 115 43.04 -0.20 11.11
N PRO A 116 43.79 -1.31 10.98
CA PRO A 116 44.75 -1.70 12.01
C PRO A 116 45.81 -0.60 12.14
N LYS A 117 46.07 -0.16 13.37
CA LYS A 117 47.09 0.84 13.68
C LYS A 117 48.43 0.35 13.11
N SER A 118 49.10 1.21 12.33
CA SER A 118 50.45 1.00 11.83
C SER A 118 51.39 0.60 12.96
N VAL A 119 52.03 -0.56 12.83
CA VAL A 119 53.12 -0.98 13.71
C VAL A 119 54.27 0.02 13.52
N SER A 120 54.61 0.75 14.58
CA SER A 120 55.73 1.69 14.61
C SER A 120 57.05 0.94 14.49
N LEU A 121 57.85 1.41 13.54
CA LEU A 121 59.16 0.91 13.14
C LEU A 121 60.24 1.48 14.07
N LEU A 122 60.67 0.71 15.07
CA LEU A 122 61.77 0.97 16.02
C LEU A 122 62.13 -0.42 16.61
N GLU A 123 63.34 -0.95 16.66
CA GLU A 123 64.69 -0.39 16.80
C GLU A 123 65.72 -1.28 16.08
N ILE A 124 66.75 -0.65 15.52
CA ILE A 124 68.00 -1.31 15.12
C ILE A 124 68.91 -1.28 16.36
N PRO A 125 69.39 -2.41 16.90
CA PRO A 125 70.55 -2.39 17.78
C PRO A 125 71.82 -2.55 16.94
N LYS A 126 72.75 -1.63 17.18
CA LYS A 126 74.11 -1.59 16.65
C LYS A 126 75.06 -1.95 17.79
N THR A 127 75.79 -3.06 17.68
CA THR A 127 77.00 -3.49 18.44
C THR A 127 77.30 -4.93 17.99
N GLU A 128 78.50 -5.39 17.64
CA GLU A 128 79.90 -4.94 17.80
C GLU A 128 80.67 -5.15 16.49
#